data_AF-A0A3M2ZNU9-F1
#
_entry.id   AF-A0A3M2ZNU9-F1
#
_cell.length_a   1.000
_cell.length_b   1.000
_cell.length_c   1.000
_cell.angle_alpha   90.00
_cell.angle_beta   90.00
_cell.angle_gamma   90.00
#
_symmetry.space_group_name_H-M   'P 1'
#
loop_
_entity.id
_entity.type
_entity.pdbx_description
1 polymer ?
#
loop_
_entity_poly.entity_id
_entity_poly.type
_entity_poly.pdbx_seq_one_letter_code
_entity_poly.pdbx_strand_id
1 'polypeptide(L)'
;PSGVIRAYDVHTGRLVWNWDSGNPEETAPIADGKIYTRNSPNMWSMFSVDEKLGMIYLPMGNQTPDQWGGNRTKESEKYSAGLVALDIATGRVRWDFQFTHHDLW
;
A
#
# COMPACT_ATOMS: atom_id res chain seq x y z
N PRO A 1 -3.70 1.57 -12.93
CA PRO A 1 -3.84 2.67 -11.94
C PRO A 1 -2.94 2.37 -10.74
N SER A 2 -2.73 3.29 -9.81
CA SER A 2 -1.96 2.99 -8.59
C SER A 2 -2.83 2.23 -7.58
N GLY A 3 -2.20 1.34 -6.80
CA GLY A 3 -2.79 0.66 -5.65
C GLY A 3 -2.71 1.44 -4.33
N VAL A 4 -2.34 2.72 -4.40
CA VAL A 4 -2.17 3.62 -3.24
C VAL A 4 -3.32 3.55 -2.24
N ILE A 5 -2.96 3.44 -0.96
CA ILE A 5 -3.87 3.53 0.17
C ILE A 5 -3.89 4.97 0.67
N ARG A 6 -5.07 5.49 1.04
CA ARG A 6 -5.25 6.88 1.41
C ARG A 6 -6.12 7.01 2.64
N ALA A 7 -5.72 7.86 3.57
CA ALA A 7 -6.55 8.25 4.70
C ALA A 7 -7.07 9.67 4.51
N TYR A 8 -8.37 9.82 4.74
CA TYR A 8 -9.06 11.09 4.66
C TYR A 8 -9.66 11.44 6.02
N ASP A 9 -9.65 12.72 6.34
CA ASP A 9 -10.40 13.27 7.45
C ASP A 9 -11.89 13.11 7.15
N VAL A 10 -12.62 12.43 8.06
CA VAL A 10 -14.02 12.06 7.84
C VAL A 10 -14.98 13.25 7.80
N HIS A 11 -14.60 14.37 8.41
CA HIS A 11 -15.46 15.56 8.50
C HIS A 11 -15.23 16.53 7.33
N THR A 12 -13.99 16.61 6.85
CA THR A 12 -13.57 17.60 5.84
C THR A 12 -13.27 16.99 4.48
N GLY A 13 -13.08 15.67 4.39
CA GLY A 13 -12.62 14.98 3.19
C GLY A 13 -11.16 15.30 2.81
N ARG A 14 -10.40 15.99 3.67
CA ARG A 14 -9.00 16.33 3.42
C ARG A 14 -8.13 15.07 3.50
N LEU A 15 -7.23 14.88 2.53
CA LEU A 15 -6.23 13.82 2.56
C LEU A 15 -5.24 14.07 3.72
N VAL A 16 -5.13 13.11 4.63
CA VAL A 16 -4.26 13.18 5.83
C VAL A 16 -2.91 12.57 5.53
N TRP A 17 -2.90 11.35 5.00
CA TRP A 17 -1.71 10.65 4.54
C TRP A 17 -2.07 9.72 3.37
N ASN A 18 -1.05 9.29 2.64
CA ASN A 18 -1.15 8.23 1.65
C ASN A 18 -0.02 7.21 1.88
N TRP A 19 -0.20 6.01 1.38
CA TRP A 19 0.85 5.01 1.32
C TRP A 19 0.83 4.39 -0.06
N ASP A 20 1.87 4.69 -0.84
CA ASP A 20 2.12 4.10 -2.15
C ASP A 20 3.26 3.10 -1.98
N SER A 21 3.01 1.83 -2.28
CA SER A 21 4.01 0.78 -2.06
C SER A 21 5.26 0.98 -2.90
N GLY A 22 5.20 1.73 -4.01
CA GLY A 22 6.37 2.12 -4.79
C GLY A 22 7.23 3.24 -4.17
N ASN A 23 6.69 4.00 -3.20
CA ASN A 23 7.41 5.02 -2.42
C ASN A 23 6.98 4.95 -0.94
N PRO A 24 7.24 3.85 -0.24
CA PRO A 24 6.57 3.49 1.02
C PRO A 24 6.92 4.40 2.21
N GLU A 25 8.01 5.16 2.11
CA GLU A 25 8.48 6.08 3.14
C GLU A 25 7.87 7.49 3.02
N GLU A 26 7.30 7.83 1.85
CA GLU A 26 6.70 9.14 1.57
C GLU A 26 5.20 9.13 1.83
N THR A 27 4.80 9.32 3.09
CA THR A 27 3.37 9.23 3.47
C THR A 27 2.61 10.56 3.45
N ALA A 28 3.31 11.66 3.24
CA ALA A 28 2.69 12.98 3.14
C ALA A 28 1.89 13.10 1.82
N PRO A 29 0.75 13.82 1.82
CA PRO A 29 0.04 14.18 0.59
C PRO A 29 0.98 14.69 -0.50
N ILE A 30 0.92 14.09 -1.69
CA ILE A 30 1.74 14.52 -2.83
C ILE A 30 1.22 15.85 -3.39
N ALA A 31 2.14 16.64 -3.95
CA ALA A 31 1.82 17.93 -4.57
C ALA A 31 0.95 17.77 -5.83
N ASP A 32 0.19 18.82 -6.17
CA ASP A 32 -0.62 18.87 -7.38
C ASP A 32 0.22 18.59 -8.63
N GLY A 33 -0.34 17.78 -9.54
CA GLY A 33 0.33 17.36 -10.77
C GLY A 33 1.31 16.19 -10.60
N LYS A 34 1.67 15.79 -9.37
CA LYS A 34 2.37 14.52 -9.15
C LYS A 34 1.41 13.34 -9.24
N ILE A 35 1.95 12.19 -9.60
CA ILE A 35 1.22 10.93 -9.71
C ILE A 35 1.85 9.87 -8.82
N TYR A 36 1.02 8.98 -8.29
CA TYR A 36 1.47 7.78 -7.60
C TYR A 36 2.08 6.76 -8.57
N THR A 37 2.82 5.81 -8.02
CA THR A 37 3.43 4.71 -8.76
C THR A 37 2.36 3.96 -9.54
N ARG A 38 2.56 3.84 -10.86
CA ARG A 38 1.62 3.15 -11.73
C ARG A 38 1.71 1.65 -11.46
N ASN A 39 0.54 1.01 -11.35
CA ASN A 39 0.40 -0.43 -11.12
C ASN A 39 1.08 -0.92 -9.83
N SER A 40 1.25 -0.06 -8.83
CA SER A 40 1.65 -0.54 -7.51
C SER A 40 0.63 -1.58 -6.98
N PRO A 41 1.09 -2.62 -6.26
CA PRO A 41 0.23 -3.58 -5.58
C PRO A 41 -0.90 -2.89 -4.81
N ASN A 42 -2.13 -3.38 -4.96
CA ASN A 42 -3.31 -2.79 -4.33
C ASN A 42 -3.82 -3.66 -3.17
N MET A 43 -4.63 -3.06 -2.31
CA MET A 43 -5.55 -3.78 -1.43
C MET A 43 -6.95 -3.63 -2.02
N TRP A 44 -7.59 -4.74 -2.38
CA TRP A 44 -8.96 -4.74 -2.93
C TRP A 44 -9.98 -5.39 -1.99
N SER A 45 -9.51 -6.06 -0.94
CA SER A 45 -10.33 -6.80 0.03
C SER A 45 -10.58 -5.99 1.31
N MET A 46 -11.19 -6.61 2.31
CA MET A 46 -11.38 -6.01 3.64
C MET A 46 -10.06 -5.97 4.43
N PHE A 47 -9.82 -4.87 5.14
CA PHE A 47 -8.75 -4.74 6.11
C PHE A 47 -9.25 -4.95 7.54
N SER A 48 -8.34 -5.11 8.48
CA SER A 48 -8.65 -5.11 9.93
C SER A 48 -7.84 -4.04 10.66
N VAL A 49 -8.25 -3.71 11.87
CA VAL A 49 -7.67 -2.62 12.68
C VAL A 49 -7.47 -3.09 14.11
N ASP A 50 -6.34 -2.71 14.71
CA ASP A 50 -6.11 -2.77 16.14
C ASP A 50 -5.85 -1.35 16.67
N GLU A 51 -6.84 -0.79 17.35
CA GLU A 51 -6.77 0.57 17.90
C GLU A 51 -5.80 0.69 19.07
N LYS A 52 -5.58 -0.39 19.84
CA LYS A 52 -4.65 -0.38 20.97
C LYS A 52 -3.22 -0.30 20.50
N LEU A 53 -2.91 -0.98 19.40
CA LEU A 53 -1.59 -0.93 18.76
C LEU A 53 -1.44 0.24 17.78
N GLY A 54 -2.54 0.88 17.39
CA GLY A 54 -2.54 1.94 16.39
C GLY A 54 -2.18 1.42 14.99
N MET A 55 -2.63 0.21 14.62
CA MET A 55 -2.27 -0.43 13.34
C MET A 55 -3.49 -0.82 12.48
N ILE A 56 -3.33 -0.67 11.17
CA ILE A 56 -4.20 -1.28 10.15
C ILE A 56 -3.46 -2.41 9.45
N TYR A 57 -4.16 -3.49 9.11
CA TYR A 57 -3.61 -4.67 8.44
C TYR A 57 -4.25 -4.85 7.07
N LEU A 58 -3.43 -4.77 6.03
CA LEU A 58 -3.85 -4.67 4.63
C LEU A 58 -3.43 -5.92 3.86
N PRO A 59 -4.38 -6.77 3.42
CA PRO A 59 -4.07 -7.86 2.50
C PRO A 59 -3.78 -7.28 1.10
N MET A 60 -2.57 -7.53 0.61
CA MET A 60 -2.06 -6.96 -0.64
C MET A 60 -2.15 -7.97 -1.78
N GLY A 61 -2.62 -7.49 -2.94
CA GLY A 61 -2.59 -8.21 -4.21
C GLY A 61 -1.25 -8.05 -4.96
N ASN A 62 -1.26 -8.34 -6.26
CA ASN A 62 -0.07 -8.26 -7.11
C ASN A 62 0.01 -6.92 -7.88
N GLN A 63 1.22 -6.57 -8.32
CA GLN A 63 1.38 -5.61 -9.41
C GLN A 63 0.82 -6.22 -10.71
N THR A 64 -0.05 -5.46 -11.37
CA THR A 64 -0.60 -5.84 -12.68
C THR A 64 0.44 -5.69 -13.80
N PRO A 65 0.55 -6.64 -14.74
CA PRO A 65 -0.22 -7.89 -14.83
C PRO A 65 0.28 -8.99 -13.89
N ASP A 66 -0.65 -9.70 -13.29
CA ASP A 66 -0.38 -10.65 -12.20
C ASP A 66 0.50 -11.82 -12.67
N GLN A 67 0.33 -12.26 -13.93
CA GLN A 67 1.03 -13.43 -14.49
C GLN A 67 2.43 -13.13 -15.06
N TRP A 68 2.93 -11.90 -14.95
CA TRP A 68 4.26 -11.53 -15.46
C TRP A 68 5.02 -10.64 -14.49
N GLY A 69 6.15 -11.14 -14.00
CA GLY A 69 6.99 -10.47 -13.00
C GLY A 69 8.28 -9.85 -13.55
N GLY A 70 8.50 -9.86 -14.87
CA GLY A 70 9.81 -9.54 -15.47
C GLY A 70 10.33 -8.10 -15.26
N ASN A 71 9.46 -7.15 -14.87
CA ASN A 71 9.85 -5.78 -14.55
C ASN A 71 9.40 -5.32 -13.15
N ARG A 72 9.06 -6.23 -12.25
CA ARG A 72 8.65 -5.83 -10.90
C ARG A 72 9.82 -5.13 -10.21
N THR A 73 9.54 -3.96 -9.64
CA THR A 73 10.52 -3.26 -8.82
C THR A 73 10.72 -4.00 -7.50
N LYS A 74 11.77 -3.68 -6.76
CA LYS A 74 12.02 -4.29 -5.45
C LYS A 74 10.86 -4.04 -4.49
N GLU A 75 10.29 -2.85 -4.56
CA GLU A 75 9.17 -2.41 -3.73
C GLU A 75 7.89 -3.14 -4.12
N SER A 76 7.62 -3.29 -5.43
CA SER A 76 6.51 -4.11 -5.89
C SER A 76 6.65 -5.56 -5.45
N GLU A 77 7.84 -6.15 -5.61
CA GLU A 77 8.09 -7.52 -5.15
C GLU A 77 7.84 -7.63 -3.65
N LYS A 78 8.37 -6.70 -2.84
CA LYS A 78 8.25 -6.75 -1.38
C LYS A 78 6.81 -6.70 -0.88
N TYR A 79 5.96 -5.86 -1.48
CA TYR A 79 4.60 -5.60 -0.98
C TYR A 79 3.50 -6.34 -1.76
N SER A 80 3.84 -7.23 -2.69
CA SER A 80 2.87 -8.07 -3.39
C SER A 80 2.56 -9.37 -2.63
N ALA A 81 1.37 -9.93 -2.86
CA ALA A 81 0.95 -11.26 -2.38
C ALA A 81 1.26 -11.50 -0.89
N GLY A 82 0.81 -10.59 -0.04
CA GLY A 82 1.21 -10.55 1.36
C GLY A 82 0.29 -9.73 2.24
N LEU A 83 0.79 -9.42 3.44
CA LEU A 83 0.13 -8.60 4.44
C LEU A 83 1.05 -7.44 4.83
N VAL A 84 0.51 -6.23 4.84
CA VAL A 84 1.23 -5.03 5.29
C VAL A 84 0.52 -4.45 6.50
N ALA A 85 1.28 -4.13 7.55
CA ALA A 85 0.79 -3.39 8.70
C ALA A 85 1.27 -1.94 8.64
N LEU A 86 0.33 -1.00 8.63
CA LEU A 86 0.63 0.43 8.68
C LEU A 86 0.22 1.02 10.03
N ASP A 87 0.96 2.03 10.47
CA ASP A 87 0.57 2.92 11.56
C ASP A 87 -0.64 3.76 11.13
N ILE A 88 -1.73 3.73 11.90
CA ILE A 88 -3.02 4.37 11.55
C ILE A 88 -2.85 5.90 11.41
N ALA A 89 -2.04 6.51 12.28
CA ALA A 89 -1.92 7.96 12.34
C ALA A 89 -1.05 8.53 11.22
N THR A 90 -0.08 7.75 10.74
CA THR A 90 0.97 8.26 9.85
C THR A 90 1.05 7.57 8.49
N GLY A 91 0.40 6.42 8.32
CA GLY A 91 0.50 5.58 7.12
C GLY A 91 1.86 4.88 6.96
N ARG A 92 2.76 4.98 7.94
CA ARG A 92 4.10 4.36 7.87
C ARG A 92 4.03 2.86 8.04
N VAL A 93 4.86 2.14 7.28
CA VAL A 93 5.00 0.68 7.43
C VAL A 93 5.58 0.36 8.80
N ARG A 94 4.86 -0.47 9.56
CA ARG A 94 5.35 -1.05 10.82
C ARG A 94 6.06 -2.37 10.58
N TRP A 95 5.48 -3.18 9.70
CA TRP A 95 6.06 -4.42 9.20
C TRP A 95 5.28 -4.88 7.97
N ASP A 96 5.88 -5.81 7.24
CA ASP A 96 5.26 -6.53 6.14
C ASP A 96 5.61 -8.02 6.23
N PHE A 97 4.74 -8.87 5.69
CA PHE A 97 4.97 -10.30 5.57
C PHE A 97 4.45 -10.78 4.23
N GLN A 98 5.36 -11.28 3.40
CA GLN A 98 5.03 -11.82 2.08
C GLN A 98 4.66 -13.31 2.18
N PHE A 99 3.49 -13.68 1.67
CA PHE A 99 3.06 -15.09 1.64
C PHE A 99 3.69 -15.83 0.46
N THR A 100 3.67 -15.20 -0.72
CA THR A 100 4.22 -15.78 -1.94
C THR A 100 5.26 -14.85 -2.52
N HIS A 101 6.50 -15.33 -2.57
CA HIS A 101 7.60 -14.59 -3.20
C HIS A 101 7.49 -14.73 -4.72
N HIS A 102 7.57 -13.61 -5.43
CA HIS A 102 7.47 -13.59 -6.90
C HIS A 102 6.23 -14.31 -7.44
N ASP A 103 5.05 -13.94 -6.93
CA ASP A 103 3.78 -14.56 -7.32
C ASP A 103 3.42 -14.31 -8.80
N LEU A 104 3.06 -15.33 -9.56
CA LEU A 104 2.77 -15.23 -11.00
C LEU A 104 1.37 -15.76 -11.35
N TRP A 105 0.46 -15.81 -10.37
CA TRP A 105 -0.86 -16.40 -10.50
C TRP A 105 -1.96 -15.48 -9.97
#